data_AF-A0A956ALU4-F1
#
_entry.id   AF-A0A956ALU4-F1
#
_cell.length_a   1.000
_cell.length_b   1.000
_cell.length_c   1.000
_cell.angle_alpha   90.00
_cell.angle_beta   90.00
_cell.angle_gamma   90.00
#
_symmetry.space_group_name_H-M   'P 1'
#
loop_
_entity.id
_entity.type
_entity.pdbx_description
1 polymer ?
#
loop_
_entity_poly.entity_id
_entity_poly.type
_entity_poly.pdbx_seq_one_letter_code
_entity_poly.pdbx_strand_id
1 'polypeptide(L)'
;MLPRVPSVFPLARARRVLLALTTLGTLATAGCVGSIDNEEQFGPAPECRITLDVEDLFRQRCGTGTCHGNETADPAGELDLVSPNPGPRIVGTMSTQCEGRMRINPARPDDSFLLEKLEGPREGCGDRMPLVGFLDQAEIACVRDWVRQQARLAQMRDAGVPDMSAADLGTDDGGGT
;
A
#
# COMPACT_ATOMS: atom_id res chain seq x y z
N MET A 1 -44.06 20.10 59.30
CA MET A 1 -44.84 21.35 59.26
C MET A 1 -44.41 22.13 58.02
N LEU A 2 -45.27 22.22 56.99
CA LEU A 2 -45.07 23.09 55.81
C LEU A 2 -45.52 24.53 56.14
N PRO A 3 -45.00 25.58 55.47
CA PRO A 3 -45.65 26.15 54.25
C PRO A 3 -44.61 26.58 53.19
N ARG A 4 -44.77 26.45 51.86
CA ARG A 4 -45.76 26.91 50.85
C ARG A 4 -45.88 28.43 50.68
N VAL A 5 -45.16 29.00 49.70
CA VAL A 5 -45.52 30.24 48.96
C VAL A 5 -44.67 30.39 47.67
N PRO A 6 -45.07 31.18 46.64
CA PRO A 6 -45.89 30.71 45.52
C PRO A 6 -45.25 30.93 44.12
N SER A 7 -45.84 30.27 43.12
CA SER A 7 -45.70 30.62 41.70
C SER A 7 -46.65 31.77 41.34
N VAL A 8 -46.25 32.70 40.46
CA VAL A 8 -46.90 33.04 39.16
C VAL A 8 -46.36 34.35 38.53
N PHE A 9 -45.90 34.23 37.27
CA PHE A 9 -46.11 35.05 36.04
C PHE A 9 -46.18 36.60 36.10
N PRO A 10 -45.61 37.36 35.12
CA PRO A 10 -46.08 37.27 33.72
C PRO A 10 -45.10 37.56 32.56
N LEU A 11 -45.44 36.92 31.43
CA LEU A 11 -45.53 37.41 30.05
C LEU A 11 -44.64 38.57 29.55
N ALA A 12 -43.75 38.22 28.63
CA ALA A 12 -43.65 38.73 27.26
C ALA A 12 -44.01 40.20 26.94
N ARG A 13 -43.03 40.95 26.42
CA ARG A 13 -43.08 41.74 25.15
C ARG A 13 -41.74 42.48 24.98
N ALA A 14 -40.93 42.12 24.00
CA ALA A 14 -40.98 42.56 22.60
C ALA A 14 -39.94 43.65 22.29
N ARG A 15 -38.96 43.24 21.48
CA ARG A 15 -38.28 43.96 20.39
C ARG A 15 -37.97 45.45 20.62
N ARG A 16 -36.68 45.77 20.66
CA ARG A 16 -36.08 46.83 19.81
C ARG A 16 -34.68 46.41 19.38
N VAL A 17 -34.55 46.36 18.06
CA VAL A 17 -33.32 46.16 17.29
C VAL A 17 -32.37 47.31 17.56
N LEU A 18 -31.10 47.01 17.84
CA LEU A 18 -30.00 47.92 17.56
C LEU A 18 -28.82 47.08 17.06
N LEU A 19 -28.58 47.18 15.75
CA LEU A 19 -27.40 46.69 15.07
C LEU A 19 -26.15 47.27 15.73
N ALA A 20 -25.20 46.41 16.10
CA ALA A 20 -23.80 46.78 16.17
C ALA A 20 -23.01 45.67 15.48
N LEU A 21 -22.64 45.94 14.23
CA LEU A 21 -21.64 45.19 13.48
C LEU A 21 -20.32 45.23 14.25
N THR A 22 -19.85 44.07 14.71
CA THR A 22 -18.41 43.83 14.95
C THR A 22 -18.03 42.51 14.31
N THR A 23 -17.72 42.58 13.02
CA THR A 23 -16.91 41.60 12.29
C THR A 23 -15.45 41.77 12.71
N LEU A 24 -14.77 40.71 13.17
CA LEU A 24 -13.44 40.28 12.68
C LEU A 24 -12.87 39.17 13.56
N GLY A 25 -12.42 38.08 12.93
CA GLY A 25 -11.32 37.28 13.47
C GLY A 25 -11.58 35.80 13.75
N THR A 26 -12.42 35.09 12.98
CA THR A 26 -12.26 33.62 12.90
C THR A 26 -11.07 33.31 12.01
N LEU A 27 -9.90 33.12 12.62
CA LEU A 27 -8.69 32.65 11.94
C LEU A 27 -8.87 31.16 11.64
N ALA A 28 -9.57 30.86 10.55
CA ALA A 28 -9.62 29.52 9.97
C ALA A 28 -8.24 29.22 9.39
N THR A 29 -7.46 28.39 10.07
CA THR A 29 -6.28 27.76 9.47
C THR A 29 -6.77 26.75 8.44
N ALA A 30 -7.11 27.25 7.24
CA ALA A 30 -7.16 26.45 6.04
C ALA A 30 -5.73 25.94 5.83
N GLY A 31 -5.46 24.71 6.25
CA GLY A 31 -4.28 24.01 5.79
C GLY A 31 -4.30 24.04 4.26
N CYS A 32 -3.25 24.55 3.65
CA CYS A 32 -3.06 24.41 2.21
C CYS A 32 -2.91 22.90 1.93
N VAL A 33 -4.00 22.25 1.54
CA VAL A 33 -3.90 21.03 0.75
C VAL A 33 -3.41 21.48 -0.61
N GLY A 34 -2.13 21.26 -0.89
CA GLY A 34 -1.57 21.53 -2.21
C GLY A 34 -2.29 20.65 -3.21
N SER A 35 -3.10 21.26 -4.08
CA SER A 35 -3.58 20.60 -5.28
C SER A 35 -2.37 20.41 -6.18
N ILE A 36 -2.12 19.17 -6.63
CA ILE A 36 -1.12 18.90 -7.66
C ILE A 36 -1.77 19.33 -8.97
N ASP A 37 -1.72 20.62 -9.27
CA ASP A 37 -2.31 21.18 -10.50
C ASP A 37 -1.50 20.78 -11.75
N ASN A 38 -0.38 20.07 -11.56
CA ASN A 38 0.49 19.63 -12.62
C ASN A 38 1.13 18.27 -12.30
N GLU A 39 0.39 17.17 -12.48
CA GLU A 39 0.94 15.81 -12.39
C GLU A 39 2.12 15.61 -13.36
N GLU A 40 2.17 16.33 -14.48
CA GLU A 40 3.28 16.28 -15.44
C GLU A 40 4.59 16.87 -14.89
N GLN A 41 4.53 17.68 -13.83
CA GLN A 41 5.71 18.19 -13.13
C GLN A 41 6.42 17.07 -12.34
N PHE A 42 5.66 16.09 -11.88
CA PHE A 42 6.17 14.88 -11.26
C PHE A 42 6.10 13.79 -12.31
N GLY A 43 7.11 13.75 -13.19
CA GLY A 43 7.18 12.75 -14.27
C GLY A 43 6.87 11.32 -13.77
N PRO A 44 6.45 10.42 -14.68
CA PRO A 44 6.01 9.08 -14.30
C PRO A 44 7.05 8.40 -13.41
N ALA A 45 6.57 7.62 -12.44
CA ALA A 45 7.44 6.82 -11.59
C ALA A 45 8.48 6.09 -12.46
N PRO A 46 9.76 6.05 -12.06
CA PRO A 46 10.79 5.46 -12.88
C PRO A 46 10.42 4.00 -13.19
N GLU A 47 10.38 3.70 -14.49
CA GLU A 47 10.15 2.35 -15.01
C GLU A 47 11.47 1.61 -15.17
N CYS A 48 11.40 0.28 -15.18
CA CYS A 48 12.54 -0.58 -15.44
C CYS A 48 13.06 -0.35 -16.86
N ARG A 49 14.28 0.19 -16.98
CA ARG A 49 14.95 0.44 -18.28
C ARG A 49 16.18 -0.42 -18.51
N ILE A 50 16.46 -1.33 -17.60
CA ILE A 50 17.57 -2.28 -17.68
C ILE A 50 17.04 -3.69 -17.73
N THR A 51 17.80 -4.60 -18.33
CA THR A 51 17.50 -6.03 -18.25
C THR A 51 17.97 -6.53 -16.90
N LEU A 52 17.03 -6.70 -15.96
CA LEU A 52 17.29 -7.21 -14.63
C LEU A 52 16.32 -8.35 -14.30
N ASP A 53 16.87 -9.50 -13.92
CA ASP A 53 16.10 -10.57 -13.29
C ASP A 53 15.97 -10.24 -11.79
N VAL A 54 14.76 -9.89 -11.38
CA VAL A 54 14.47 -9.50 -9.99
C VAL A 54 14.57 -10.69 -9.02
N GLU A 55 14.25 -11.91 -9.45
CA GLU A 55 14.40 -13.08 -8.59
C GLU A 55 15.87 -13.46 -8.41
N ASP A 56 16.68 -13.32 -9.46
CA ASP A 56 18.14 -13.45 -9.37
C ASP A 56 18.76 -12.35 -8.48
N LEU A 57 18.29 -11.11 -8.62
CA LEU A 57 18.67 -10.00 -7.74
C LEU A 57 18.39 -10.34 -6.27
N PHE A 58 17.20 -10.85 -5.95
CA PHE A 58 16.87 -11.25 -4.57
C PHE A 58 17.81 -12.34 -4.06
N ARG A 59 18.10 -13.37 -4.86
CA ARG A 59 19.05 -14.43 -4.49
C ARG A 59 20.45 -13.89 -4.21
N GLN A 60 20.94 -12.95 -5.02
CA GLN A 60 22.31 -12.44 -4.91
C GLN A 60 22.49 -11.35 -3.85
N ARG A 61 21.44 -10.56 -3.59
CA ARG A 61 21.56 -9.32 -2.79
C ARG A 61 20.81 -9.37 -1.45
N CYS A 62 19.80 -10.23 -1.33
CA CYS A 62 18.91 -10.27 -0.16
C CYS A 62 18.92 -11.64 0.54
N GLY A 63 19.05 -12.70 -0.23
CA GLY A 63 18.81 -14.08 0.16
C GLY A 63 19.95 -14.81 0.86
N THR A 64 20.96 -14.11 1.39
CA THR A 64 22.12 -14.78 1.95
C THR A 64 21.89 -15.24 3.39
N GLY A 65 22.05 -16.55 3.63
CA GLY A 65 22.05 -17.15 4.96
C GLY A 65 20.77 -16.86 5.76
N THR A 66 20.91 -16.21 6.91
CA THR A 66 19.77 -15.88 7.80
C THR A 66 18.99 -14.64 7.37
N CYS A 67 19.38 -13.92 6.30
CA CYS A 67 18.75 -12.65 5.95
C CYS A 67 17.35 -12.85 5.36
N HIS A 68 17.23 -13.29 4.11
CA HIS A 68 15.92 -13.59 3.50
C HIS A 68 15.94 -14.90 2.69
N GLY A 69 16.61 -15.90 3.26
CA GLY A 69 16.88 -17.19 2.65
C GLY A 69 15.94 -18.32 3.10
N ASN A 70 16.26 -19.54 2.71
CA ASN A 70 15.58 -20.78 3.10
C ASN A 70 16.52 -21.78 3.79
N GLU A 71 17.76 -21.36 4.07
CA GLU A 71 18.84 -22.18 4.63
C GLU A 71 18.72 -22.33 6.14
N THR A 72 17.88 -21.51 6.79
CA THR A 72 17.65 -21.52 8.24
C THR A 72 16.16 -21.57 8.55
N ALA A 73 15.81 -22.09 9.73
CA ALA A 73 14.41 -22.21 10.16
C ALA A 73 13.75 -20.84 10.43
N ASP A 74 14.54 -19.83 10.80
CA ASP A 74 14.09 -18.50 11.23
C ASP A 74 14.80 -17.38 10.44
N PRO A 75 14.52 -17.22 9.12
CA PRO A 75 15.10 -16.12 8.35
C PRO A 75 14.56 -14.76 8.83
N ALA A 76 15.31 -13.68 8.59
CA ALA A 76 14.92 -12.35 9.04
C ALA A 76 13.56 -11.95 8.45
N GLY A 77 12.69 -11.45 9.32
CA GLY A 77 11.32 -11.10 8.96
C GLY A 77 10.47 -12.29 8.49
N GLU A 78 10.86 -13.54 8.80
CA GLU A 78 10.17 -14.78 8.41
C GLU A 78 9.91 -14.81 6.89
N LEU A 79 10.91 -14.40 6.12
CA LEU A 79 10.77 -14.11 4.70
C LEU A 79 11.82 -14.86 3.88
N ASP A 80 11.33 -15.74 3.00
CA ASP A 80 12.12 -16.45 2.01
C ASP A 80 11.89 -15.82 0.62
N LEU A 81 12.95 -15.19 0.09
CA LEU A 81 13.00 -14.62 -1.26
C LEU A 81 13.82 -15.47 -2.24
N VAL A 82 14.42 -16.58 -1.80
CA VAL A 82 15.33 -17.40 -2.63
C VAL A 82 14.66 -18.61 -3.23
N SER A 83 13.64 -19.16 -2.57
CA SER A 83 12.86 -20.25 -3.16
C SER A 83 12.14 -19.75 -4.42
N PRO A 84 12.05 -20.56 -5.49
CA PRO A 84 11.50 -20.14 -6.77
C PRO A 84 10.14 -19.46 -6.67
N ASN A 85 9.90 -18.45 -7.51
CA ASN A 85 8.64 -17.73 -7.61
C ASN A 85 8.13 -17.20 -6.24
N PRO A 86 8.84 -16.25 -5.60
CA PRO A 86 8.48 -15.73 -4.28
C PRO A 86 7.21 -14.87 -4.29
N GLY A 87 6.85 -14.27 -5.43
CA GLY A 87 5.73 -13.33 -5.57
C GLY A 87 4.42 -13.80 -4.93
N PRO A 88 3.88 -14.97 -5.31
CA PRO A 88 2.65 -15.51 -4.73
C PRO A 88 2.67 -15.73 -3.21
N ARG A 89 3.85 -15.92 -2.59
CA ARG A 89 3.97 -16.11 -1.14
C ARG A 89 3.96 -14.80 -0.36
N ILE A 90 4.32 -13.70 -1.01
CA ILE A 90 4.52 -12.40 -0.33
C ILE A 90 3.46 -11.36 -0.72
N VAL A 91 2.73 -11.56 -1.82
CA VAL A 91 1.60 -10.72 -2.20
C VAL A 91 0.40 -10.90 -1.27
N GLY A 92 -0.13 -9.79 -0.76
CA GLY A 92 -1.24 -9.80 0.20
C GLY A 92 -0.85 -10.20 1.64
N THR A 93 0.41 -10.56 1.88
CA THR A 93 0.90 -11.01 3.19
C THR A 93 1.34 -9.82 4.04
N MET A 94 0.94 -9.82 5.32
CA MET A 94 1.38 -8.80 6.29
C MET A 94 2.88 -8.93 6.60
N SER A 95 3.53 -7.79 6.84
CA SER A 95 4.90 -7.73 7.33
C SER A 95 4.94 -8.08 8.81
N THR A 96 5.88 -8.93 9.20
CA THR A 96 6.18 -9.22 10.62
C THR A 96 7.05 -8.13 11.27
N GLN A 97 7.57 -7.20 10.46
CA GLN A 97 8.53 -6.17 10.89
C GLN A 97 7.91 -4.77 10.97
N CYS A 98 6.72 -4.56 10.41
CA CYS A 98 6.08 -3.24 10.35
C CYS A 98 4.57 -3.39 10.38
N GLU A 99 3.95 -2.97 11.49
CA GLU A 99 2.52 -3.13 11.72
C GLU A 99 1.68 -2.42 10.64
N GLY A 100 0.64 -3.12 10.17
CA GLY A 100 -0.31 -2.58 9.18
C GLY A 100 0.24 -2.52 7.75
N ARG A 101 1.44 -3.05 7.49
CA ARG A 101 2.05 -3.04 6.16
C ARG A 101 2.01 -4.41 5.52
N MET A 102 1.65 -4.45 4.24
CA MET A 102 1.77 -5.65 3.42
C MET A 102 3.15 -5.67 2.75
N ARG A 103 3.76 -6.87 2.68
CA ARG A 103 5.04 -7.10 1.99
C ARG A 103 4.95 -6.63 0.53
N ILE A 104 3.93 -7.14 -0.18
CA ILE A 104 3.40 -6.52 -1.40
C ILE A 104 1.92 -6.25 -1.20
N ASN A 105 1.52 -4.99 -1.37
CA ASN A 105 0.11 -4.58 -1.32
C ASN A 105 -0.53 -4.77 -2.71
N PRO A 106 -1.44 -5.74 -2.89
CA PRO A 106 -2.03 -5.99 -4.20
C PRO A 106 -2.92 -4.84 -4.68
N ALA A 107 -3.58 -4.10 -3.77
CA ALA A 107 -4.48 -3.00 -4.14
C ALA A 107 -3.72 -1.70 -4.45
N ARG A 108 -2.60 -1.47 -3.76
CA ARG A 108 -1.74 -0.29 -3.93
C ARG A 108 -0.27 -0.72 -4.01
N PRO A 109 0.21 -1.23 -5.16
CA PRO A 109 1.54 -1.83 -5.26
C PRO A 109 2.69 -0.87 -4.93
N ASP A 110 2.55 0.42 -5.24
CA ASP A 110 3.57 1.41 -4.88
C ASP A 110 3.66 1.67 -3.35
N ASP A 111 2.61 1.31 -2.59
CA ASP A 111 2.58 1.38 -1.12
C ASP A 111 3.07 0.08 -0.45
N SER A 112 3.82 -0.75 -1.18
CA SER A 112 4.34 -2.04 -0.68
C SER A 112 5.53 -1.85 0.26
N PHE A 113 5.57 -2.62 1.35
CA PHE A 113 6.67 -2.56 2.30
C PHE A 113 8.02 -2.98 1.68
N LEU A 114 8.00 -3.87 0.69
CA LEU A 114 9.21 -4.24 -0.05
C LEU A 114 9.92 -3.02 -0.64
N LEU A 115 9.18 -2.08 -1.24
CA LEU A 115 9.76 -0.87 -1.85
C LEU A 115 10.31 0.09 -0.79
N GLU A 116 9.60 0.25 0.32
CA GLU A 116 10.09 1.07 1.43
C GLU A 116 11.39 0.54 2.03
N LYS A 117 11.53 -0.79 2.14
CA LYS A 117 12.77 -1.39 2.58
C LYS A 117 13.92 -1.04 1.63
N LEU A 118 13.69 -0.86 0.34
CA LEU A 118 14.72 -0.47 -0.63
C LEU A 118 15.05 1.02 -0.61
N GLU A 119 14.12 1.89 -0.22
CA GLU A 119 14.24 3.35 -0.32
C GLU A 119 14.61 4.00 1.02
N GLY A 120 14.33 3.33 2.13
CA GLY A 120 14.48 3.87 3.48
C GLY A 120 13.16 3.73 4.22
N PRO A 121 12.98 2.68 5.04
CA PRO A 121 11.71 2.47 5.71
C PRO A 121 11.46 3.54 6.77
N ARG A 122 10.18 3.73 7.08
CA ARG A 122 9.73 4.56 8.21
C ARG A 122 10.37 4.13 9.53
N GLU A 123 10.47 5.08 10.47
CA GLU A 123 10.97 4.82 11.81
C GLU A 123 10.22 3.66 12.47
N GLY A 124 10.99 2.79 13.14
CA GLY A 124 10.47 1.59 13.81
C GLY A 124 10.25 0.38 12.90
N CYS A 125 10.46 0.48 11.57
CA CYS A 125 10.28 -0.63 10.62
C CYS A 125 11.61 -1.23 10.10
N GLY A 126 12.65 -1.13 10.93
CA GLY A 126 14.01 -1.63 10.67
C GLY A 126 14.80 -0.76 9.69
N ASP A 127 15.91 -1.29 9.16
CA ASP A 127 16.85 -0.54 8.32
C ASP A 127 16.56 -0.65 6.81
N ARG A 128 17.17 0.24 6.03
CA ARG A 128 17.19 0.13 4.56
C ARG A 128 17.90 -1.16 4.15
N MET A 129 17.32 -1.86 3.18
CA MET A 129 17.80 -3.11 2.61
C MET A 129 18.19 -2.92 1.12
N PRO A 130 19.16 -3.69 0.63
CA PRO A 130 20.05 -4.57 1.40
C PRO A 130 20.94 -3.75 2.36
N LEU A 131 21.31 -4.31 3.52
CA LEU A 131 22.12 -3.58 4.53
C LEU A 131 23.44 -3.04 3.97
N VAL A 132 23.98 -3.75 2.98
CA VAL A 132 25.21 -3.39 2.27
C VAL A 132 24.96 -3.39 0.77
N GLY A 133 25.50 -2.38 0.08
CA GLY A 133 25.36 -2.25 -1.37
C GLY A 133 23.92 -2.00 -1.81
N PHE A 134 23.37 -0.87 -1.37
CA PHE A 134 22.04 -0.41 -1.76
C PHE A 134 21.84 -0.48 -3.27
N LEU A 135 20.60 -0.80 -3.65
CA LEU A 135 20.20 -0.77 -5.04
C LEU A 135 20.17 0.68 -5.53
N ASP A 136 20.56 0.86 -6.80
CA ASP A 136 20.39 2.12 -7.48
C ASP A 136 18.93 2.33 -7.94
N GLN A 137 18.62 3.52 -8.46
CA GLN A 137 17.26 3.85 -8.87
C GLN A 137 16.77 3.06 -10.07
N ALA A 138 17.66 2.60 -10.96
CA ALA A 138 17.29 1.78 -12.11
C ALA A 138 16.93 0.35 -11.66
N GLU A 139 17.67 -0.21 -10.71
CA GLU A 139 17.36 -1.49 -10.08
C GLU A 139 16.06 -1.44 -9.28
N ILE A 140 15.86 -0.38 -8.47
CA ILE A 140 14.61 -0.20 -7.71
C ILE A 140 13.40 -0.06 -8.64
N ALA A 141 13.55 0.63 -9.79
CA ALA A 141 12.49 0.71 -10.80
C ALA A 141 12.10 -0.68 -11.34
N CYS A 142 13.08 -1.57 -11.55
CA CYS A 142 12.81 -2.96 -11.93
C CYS A 142 12.11 -3.76 -10.83
N VAL A 143 12.48 -3.58 -9.57
CA VAL A 143 11.75 -4.21 -8.45
C VAL A 143 10.32 -3.66 -8.36
N ARG A 144 10.12 -2.35 -8.57
CA ARG A 144 8.79 -1.71 -8.57
C ARG A 144 7.89 -2.28 -9.66
N ASP A 145 8.40 -2.44 -10.88
CA ASP A 145 7.63 -3.04 -11.97
C ASP A 145 7.30 -4.51 -11.69
N TRP A 146 8.25 -5.26 -11.12
CA TRP A 146 7.98 -6.62 -10.66
C TRP A 146 6.90 -6.66 -9.57
N VAL A 147 6.93 -5.75 -8.58
CA VAL A 147 5.89 -5.63 -7.54
C VAL A 147 4.51 -5.35 -8.15
N ARG A 148 4.43 -4.42 -9.09
CA ARG A 148 3.20 -4.11 -9.82
C ARG A 148 2.70 -5.31 -10.62
N GLN A 149 3.60 -6.08 -11.24
CA GLN A 149 3.26 -7.31 -11.93
C GLN A 149 2.68 -8.36 -10.97
N GLN A 150 3.32 -8.60 -9.82
CA GLN A 150 2.81 -9.56 -8.81
C GLN A 150 1.44 -9.14 -8.27
N ALA A 151 1.25 -7.85 -8.02
CA ALA A 151 -0.03 -7.30 -7.59
C ALA A 151 -1.14 -7.56 -8.63
N ARG A 152 -0.86 -7.31 -9.93
CA ARG A 152 -1.81 -7.61 -11.02
C ARG A 152 -2.14 -9.10 -11.11
N LEU A 153 -1.13 -9.97 -11.01
CA LEU A 153 -1.33 -11.42 -11.02
C LEU A 153 -2.23 -11.88 -9.86
N ALA A 154 -2.06 -11.33 -8.66
CA ALA A 154 -2.93 -11.62 -7.53
C ALA A 154 -4.37 -11.17 -7.78
N GLN A 155 -4.57 -9.93 -8.24
CA GLN A 155 -5.90 -9.41 -8.56
C GLN A 155 -6.62 -10.23 -9.63
N MET A 156 -5.91 -10.71 -10.66
CA MET A 156 -6.51 -11.56 -11.70
C MET A 156 -6.96 -12.92 -11.15
N ARG A 157 -6.20 -13.50 -10.21
CA ARG A 157 -6.57 -14.75 -9.54
C ARG A 157 -7.83 -14.57 -8.69
N ASP A 158 -7.93 -13.45 -7.98
CA ASP A 158 -9.08 -13.13 -7.13
C ASP A 158 -10.33 -12.77 -7.94
N ALA A 159 -10.15 -12.22 -9.15
CA ALA A 159 -11.25 -11.88 -10.05
C ALA A 159 -11.91 -13.11 -10.73
N GLY A 160 -11.38 -14.32 -10.50
CA GLY A 160 -11.98 -15.56 -11.01
C GLY A 160 -12.08 -15.62 -12.54
N VAL A 161 -11.18 -14.96 -13.27
CA VAL A 161 -11.18 -15.01 -14.73
C VAL A 161 -10.90 -16.45 -15.15
N PRO A 162 -11.82 -17.12 -15.89
CA PRO A 162 -11.62 -18.50 -16.29
C PRO A 162 -10.35 -18.60 -17.12
N ASP A 163 -9.53 -19.59 -16.78
CA ASP A 163 -8.33 -19.94 -17.54
C ASP A 163 -8.72 -20.29 -18.98
N MET A 164 -8.50 -19.35 -19.89
CA MET A 164 -8.75 -19.52 -21.32
C MET A 164 -7.78 -20.52 -21.98
N SER A 165 -6.85 -21.12 -21.22
CA SER A 165 -5.99 -22.20 -21.72
C SER A 165 -6.64 -23.59 -21.69
N ALA A 166 -7.83 -23.74 -21.08
CA ALA A 166 -8.53 -25.02 -20.98
C ALA A 166 -9.59 -25.27 -22.09
N ALA A 167 -9.76 -24.36 -23.05
CA ALA A 167 -10.86 -24.42 -24.02
C ALA A 167 -10.58 -25.23 -25.31
N ASP A 168 -9.45 -25.92 -25.46
CA ASP A 168 -9.14 -26.67 -26.68
C ASP A 168 -8.77 -28.14 -26.44
N LEU A 169 -9.69 -28.89 -25.84
CA LEU A 169 -9.73 -30.36 -25.93
C LEU A 169 -11.19 -30.84 -26.02
N GLY A 170 -11.92 -30.31 -27.00
CA GLY A 170 -13.19 -30.88 -27.45
C GLY A 170 -12.91 -31.91 -28.54
N THR A 171 -12.57 -33.14 -28.15
CA THR A 171 -12.47 -34.27 -29.09
C THR A 171 -13.87 -34.56 -29.63
N ASP A 172 -14.00 -34.40 -30.94
CA ASP A 172 -15.20 -34.61 -31.75
C ASP A 172 -15.44 -36.13 -31.90
N ASP A 173 -16.29 -36.71 -31.04
CA ASP A 173 -16.74 -38.10 -31.20
C ASP A 173 -17.82 -38.16 -32.28
N GLY A 174 -17.37 -38.37 -33.52
CA GLY A 174 -18.21 -38.60 -34.69
C GLY A 174 -19.08 -39.84 -34.55
N GLY A 175 -20.38 -39.63 -34.35
CA GLY A 175 -21.42 -40.65 -34.50
C GLY A 175 -22.13 -40.53 -35.85
N GLY A 176 -22.06 -41.56 -36.68
CA GLY A 176 -23.02 -41.78 -37.77
C GLY A 176 -22.43 -42.36 -39.05
N THR A 177 -22.57 -43.67 -39.24
CA THR A 177 -23.58 -44.31 -40.11
C THR A 177 -23.69 -45.79 -39.77
#